data_AF-Q6UIL8-F1
#
_entry.id   AF-Q6UIL8-F1
#
_cell.length_a   1.000
_cell.length_b   1.000
_cell.length_c   1.000
_cell.angle_alpha   90.00
_cell.angle_beta   90.00
_cell.angle_gamma   90.00
#
_symmetry.space_group_name_H-M   'P 1'
#
loop_
_entity.id
_entity.type
_entity.pdbx_description
1 polymer ?
#
loop_
_entity_poly.entity_id
_entity_poly.type
_entity_poly.pdbx_seq_one_letter_code
_entity_poly.pdbx_strand_id
1 'polypeptide(L)'
;IFLPLIYFVVTRKNPFSFFAGIFQAWITALGTASSAGTLPVTFRCLEENLGIDKRVTRFVLPVGATINMDGTALYEAVAAIFIAQMNGVVLDGGQIVTVSLTATLASVGAASIPSAGLVTMLLILTAVGLPTEDISLLVAVDWLLDRMRTSVNVVGDSFGAGIVYHLSKSELDTIDSQHRVHEDIEMTKTQSIYDDMKNHRESNSNQCVYAAHNSVIVDECKVTLAANGKSADCSVEEEPWKREK
;
A
#
# COMPACT_ATOMS: atom_id res chain seq x y z
N ILE A 1 -24.43 9.87 -7.65
CA ILE A 1 -24.72 11.30 -7.36
C ILE A 1 -24.03 11.74 -6.08
N PHE A 2 -24.34 11.12 -4.93
CA PHE A 2 -23.78 11.50 -3.63
C PHE A 2 -22.25 11.48 -3.56
N LEU A 3 -21.58 10.36 -3.92
CA LEU A 3 -20.12 10.26 -3.88
C LEU A 3 -19.41 11.31 -4.76
N PRO A 4 -19.77 11.49 -6.06
CA PRO A 4 -19.25 12.60 -6.87
C PRO A 4 -19.46 13.98 -6.27
N LEU A 5 -20.63 14.22 -5.65
CA LEU A 5 -20.96 15.51 -5.03
C LEU A 5 -20.06 15.78 -3.82
N ILE A 6 -19.91 14.80 -2.93
CA ILE A 6 -19.02 14.90 -1.75
C ILE A 6 -17.58 15.17 -2.21
N TYR A 7 -17.09 14.40 -3.19
CA TYR A 7 -15.77 14.62 -3.77
C TYR A 7 -15.61 16.03 -4.33
N PHE A 8 -16.59 16.53 -5.08
CA PHE A 8 -16.56 17.87 -5.66
C PHE A 8 -16.57 18.96 -4.58
N VAL A 9 -17.41 18.83 -3.55
CA VAL A 9 -17.51 19.82 -2.46
C VAL A 9 -16.19 19.92 -1.68
N VAL A 10 -15.55 18.79 -1.39
CA VAL A 10 -14.30 18.74 -0.61
C VAL A 10 -13.08 19.12 -1.45
N THR A 11 -12.91 18.51 -2.63
CA THR A 11 -11.69 18.67 -3.43
C THR A 11 -11.76 19.83 -4.42
N ARG A 12 -12.96 20.34 -4.73
CA ARG A 12 -13.24 21.30 -5.80
C ARG A 12 -12.75 20.86 -7.19
N LYS A 13 -12.53 19.56 -7.39
CA LYS A 13 -12.12 18.95 -8.67
C LYS A 13 -13.28 18.23 -9.35
N ASN A 14 -13.22 18.11 -10.67
CA ASN A 14 -14.25 17.43 -11.45
C ASN A 14 -14.30 15.92 -11.11
N PRO A 15 -15.40 15.41 -10.52
CA PRO A 15 -15.51 14.01 -10.12
C PRO A 15 -15.62 13.05 -11.31
N PHE A 16 -16.09 13.51 -12.47
CA PHE A 16 -16.21 12.65 -13.66
C PHE A 16 -14.85 12.31 -14.27
N SER A 17 -13.89 13.25 -14.20
CA SER A 17 -12.51 12.97 -14.59
C SER A 17 -11.85 11.97 -13.65
N PHE A 18 -12.19 12.04 -12.35
CA PHE A 18 -11.74 11.06 -11.36
C PHE A 18 -12.33 9.68 -11.67
N PHE A 19 -13.64 9.62 -11.91
CA PHE A 19 -14.34 8.38 -12.26
C PHE A 19 -13.76 7.72 -13.52
N ALA A 20 -13.42 8.51 -14.54
CA ALA A 20 -12.77 8.01 -15.75
C ALA A 20 -11.43 7.31 -15.46
N GLY A 21 -10.65 7.81 -14.49
CA GLY A 21 -9.39 7.20 -14.08
C GLY A 21 -9.54 5.85 -13.37
N ILE A 22 -10.67 5.62 -12.68
CA ILE A 22 -10.99 4.35 -11.99
C ILE A 22 -11.92 3.42 -12.77
N PHE A 23 -12.27 3.76 -14.01
CA PHE A 23 -13.27 3.04 -14.79
C PHE A 23 -12.96 1.54 -14.95
N GLN A 24 -11.68 1.18 -15.10
CA GLN A 24 -11.23 -0.22 -15.17
C GLN A 24 -11.48 -0.99 -13.87
N ALA A 25 -11.24 -0.37 -12.71
CA ALA A 25 -11.55 -0.96 -11.41
C ALA A 25 -13.05 -1.18 -11.24
N TRP A 26 -13.88 -0.22 -11.68
CA TRP A 26 -15.34 -0.34 -11.64
C TRP A 26 -15.86 -1.51 -12.51
N ILE A 27 -15.40 -1.64 -13.76
CA ILE A 27 -15.77 -2.77 -14.63
C ILE A 27 -15.29 -4.09 -14.02
N THR A 28 -14.06 -4.13 -13.50
CA THR A 28 -13.52 -5.34 -12.87
C THR A 28 -14.40 -5.76 -11.69
N ALA A 29 -14.84 -4.81 -10.87
CA ALA A 29 -15.70 -5.08 -9.71
C ALA A 29 -17.08 -5.58 -10.11
N LEU A 30 -17.63 -5.03 -11.19
CA LEU A 30 -18.87 -5.50 -11.78
C LEU A 30 -18.74 -6.93 -12.33
N GLY A 31 -17.57 -7.29 -12.87
CA GLY A 31 -17.29 -8.63 -13.39
C GLY A 31 -17.05 -9.68 -12.30
N THR A 32 -16.19 -9.36 -11.32
CA THR A 32 -15.74 -10.31 -10.29
C THR A 32 -16.71 -10.44 -9.12
N ALA A 33 -17.55 -9.42 -8.87
CA ALA A 33 -18.38 -9.29 -7.68
C ALA A 33 -17.59 -9.33 -6.34
N SER A 34 -16.26 -9.12 -6.35
CA SER A 34 -15.44 -9.09 -5.12
C SER A 34 -14.56 -7.85 -5.03
N SER A 35 -14.70 -7.08 -3.94
CA SER A 35 -13.87 -5.90 -3.66
C SER A 35 -12.42 -6.29 -3.34
N ALA A 36 -12.21 -7.41 -2.64
CA ALA A 36 -10.87 -7.92 -2.40
C ALA A 36 -10.19 -8.38 -3.70
N GLY A 37 -10.96 -9.02 -4.59
CA GLY A 37 -10.47 -9.45 -5.91
C GLY A 37 -10.13 -8.29 -6.86
N THR A 38 -10.70 -7.11 -6.66
CA THR A 38 -10.46 -5.92 -7.51
C THR A 38 -9.39 -4.99 -6.95
N LEU A 39 -8.94 -5.23 -5.72
CA LEU A 39 -8.00 -4.37 -5.02
C LEU A 39 -6.72 -4.08 -5.82
N PRO A 40 -6.07 -5.05 -6.50
CA PRO A 40 -4.87 -4.77 -7.29
C PRO A 40 -5.12 -3.84 -8.48
N VAL A 41 -6.28 -3.95 -9.13
CA VAL A 41 -6.67 -3.08 -10.25
C VAL A 41 -6.98 -1.67 -9.73
N THR A 42 -7.62 -1.59 -8.56
CA THR A 42 -7.95 -0.33 -7.89
C THR A 42 -6.68 0.43 -7.50
N PHE A 43 -5.67 -0.26 -6.94
CA PHE A 43 -4.34 0.32 -6.67
C PHE A 43 -3.72 0.94 -7.92
N ARG A 44 -3.65 0.18 -9.03
CA ARG A 44 -3.08 0.68 -10.28
C ARG A 44 -3.83 1.90 -10.81
N CYS A 45 -5.17 1.87 -10.81
CA CYS A 45 -5.96 3.00 -11.30
C CYS A 45 -5.70 4.28 -10.47
N LEU A 46 -5.61 4.17 -9.15
CA LEU A 46 -5.42 5.33 -8.28
C LEU A 46 -3.97 5.86 -8.32
N GLU A 47 -2.98 4.96 -8.32
CA GLU A 47 -1.57 5.34 -8.31
C GLU A 47 -1.07 5.79 -9.69
N GLU A 48 -1.42 5.05 -10.75
CA GLU A 48 -0.89 5.28 -12.10
C GLU A 48 -1.75 6.24 -12.92
N ASN A 49 -3.08 6.08 -12.92
CA ASN A 49 -3.95 6.93 -13.74
C ASN A 49 -4.27 8.28 -13.08
N LEU A 50 -4.41 8.28 -11.75
CA LEU A 50 -4.83 9.46 -10.97
C LEU A 50 -3.70 10.11 -10.17
N GLY A 51 -2.52 9.46 -10.08
CA GLY A 51 -1.35 10.01 -9.41
C GLY A 51 -1.51 10.19 -7.91
N ILE A 52 -2.36 9.37 -7.26
CA ILE A 52 -2.53 9.41 -5.81
C ILE A 52 -1.29 8.79 -5.15
N ASP A 53 -0.84 9.41 -4.05
CA ASP A 53 0.32 8.94 -3.30
C ASP A 53 0.10 7.53 -2.73
N LYS A 54 1.11 6.66 -2.91
CA LYS A 54 1.07 5.26 -2.48
C LYS A 54 0.86 5.09 -0.97
N ARG A 55 1.30 6.06 -0.17
CA ARG A 55 1.08 6.06 1.29
C ARG A 55 -0.41 6.13 1.62
N VAL A 56 -1.17 6.92 0.86
CA VAL A 56 -2.62 7.05 1.03
C VAL A 56 -3.34 5.82 0.51
N THR A 57 -3.03 5.36 -0.70
CA THR A 57 -3.72 4.18 -1.29
C THR A 57 -3.52 2.92 -0.42
N ARG A 58 -2.30 2.70 0.09
CA ARG A 58 -1.96 1.53 0.92
C ARG A 58 -2.60 1.56 2.30
N PHE A 59 -3.00 2.73 2.77
CA PHE A 59 -3.77 2.86 4.00
C PHE A 59 -5.27 2.74 3.75
N VAL A 60 -5.80 3.52 2.81
CA VAL A 60 -7.25 3.66 2.61
C VAL A 60 -7.86 2.44 1.95
N LEU A 61 -7.24 1.87 0.91
CA LEU A 61 -7.90 0.80 0.12
C LEU A 61 -8.06 -0.51 0.90
N PRO A 62 -7.06 -1.02 1.65
CA PRO A 62 -7.26 -2.23 2.43
C PRO A 62 -8.31 -2.07 3.53
N VAL A 63 -8.33 -0.89 4.18
CA VAL A 63 -9.32 -0.58 5.23
C VAL A 63 -10.71 -0.43 4.62
N GLY A 64 -10.83 0.29 3.51
CA GLY A 64 -12.08 0.52 2.78
C GLY A 64 -12.70 -0.78 2.26
N ALA A 65 -11.89 -1.63 1.62
CA ALA A 65 -12.38 -2.88 1.05
C ALA A 65 -13.04 -3.82 2.07
N THR A 66 -12.72 -3.69 3.36
CA THR A 66 -13.32 -4.45 4.46
C THR A 66 -14.44 -3.68 5.17
N ILE A 67 -14.24 -2.39 5.48
CA ILE A 67 -15.14 -1.65 6.37
C ILE A 67 -16.17 -0.82 5.59
N ASN A 68 -15.78 -0.27 4.44
CA ASN A 68 -16.58 0.69 3.68
C ASN A 68 -17.48 -0.02 2.67
N MET A 69 -18.57 -0.59 3.18
CA MET A 69 -19.54 -1.34 2.39
C MET A 69 -20.89 -0.64 2.23
N ASP A 70 -20.88 0.61 1.74
CA ASP A 70 -22.10 1.42 1.52
C ASP A 70 -23.16 0.72 0.66
N GLY A 71 -22.73 0.04 -0.40
CA GLY A 71 -23.61 -0.72 -1.29
C GLY A 71 -24.28 -1.90 -0.57
N THR A 72 -23.57 -2.53 0.36
CA THR A 72 -24.11 -3.63 1.18
C THR A 72 -25.16 -3.12 2.14
N ALA A 73 -24.87 -2.05 2.89
CA ALA A 73 -25.83 -1.43 3.80
C ALA A 73 -27.09 -0.96 3.08
N LEU A 74 -26.94 -0.33 1.90
CA LEU A 74 -28.06 0.13 1.09
C LEU A 74 -28.93 -1.06 0.63
N TYR A 75 -28.31 -2.11 0.11
CA TYR A 75 -29.03 -3.30 -0.31
C TYR A 75 -29.80 -3.93 0.85
N GLU A 76 -29.16 -4.10 2.00
CA GLU A 76 -29.74 -4.76 3.16
C GLU A 76 -30.97 -3.99 3.69
N ALA A 77 -30.85 -2.67 3.78
CA ALA A 77 -31.97 -1.82 4.18
C ALA A 77 -33.14 -1.91 3.19
N VAL A 78 -32.87 -1.81 1.89
CA VAL A 78 -33.90 -1.87 0.84
C VAL A 78 -34.55 -3.25 0.77
N ALA A 79 -33.76 -4.32 0.88
CA ALA A 79 -34.23 -5.70 0.85
C ALA A 79 -35.11 -6.03 2.06
N ALA A 80 -34.77 -5.53 3.26
CA ALA A 80 -35.58 -5.74 4.47
C ALA A 80 -36.96 -5.06 4.33
N ILE A 81 -36.97 -3.82 3.85
CA ILE A 81 -38.20 -3.07 3.60
C ILE A 81 -39.03 -3.75 2.51
N PHE A 82 -38.39 -4.24 1.44
CA PHE A 82 -39.06 -4.96 0.37
C PHE A 82 -39.76 -6.23 0.88
N ILE A 83 -39.08 -7.04 1.71
CA ILE A 83 -39.67 -8.25 2.31
C ILE A 83 -40.84 -7.90 3.23
N ALA A 84 -40.72 -6.84 4.03
CA ALA A 84 -41.82 -6.37 4.87
C ALA A 84 -43.05 -6.00 4.03
N GLN A 85 -42.84 -5.25 2.95
CA GLN A 85 -43.90 -4.82 2.03
C GLN A 85 -44.56 -6.01 1.31
N MET A 86 -43.77 -7.00 0.86
CA MET A 86 -44.26 -8.22 0.23
C MET A 86 -45.17 -9.03 1.15
N ASN A 87 -44.90 -9.04 2.45
CA ASN A 87 -45.70 -9.72 3.47
C ASN A 87 -46.85 -8.87 4.02
N GLY A 88 -47.06 -7.64 3.52
CA GLY A 88 -48.06 -6.72 4.06
C GLY A 88 -47.76 -6.25 5.49
N VAL A 89 -46.51 -6.39 5.96
CA VAL A 89 -46.06 -5.92 7.27
C VAL A 89 -45.67 -4.45 7.16
N VAL A 90 -46.36 -3.60 7.93
CA VAL A 90 -46.01 -2.18 8.05
C VAL A 90 -44.94 -2.04 9.12
N LEU A 91 -43.75 -1.59 8.72
CA LEU A 91 -42.67 -1.28 9.65
C LEU A 91 -42.97 0.03 10.37
N ASP A 92 -42.90 0.03 11.69
CA ASP A 92 -42.96 1.25 12.48
C ASP A 92 -41.64 2.03 12.43
N GLY A 93 -41.63 3.26 12.95
CA GLY A 93 -40.43 4.10 12.95
C GLY A 93 -39.25 3.50 13.74
N GLY A 94 -39.53 2.72 14.80
CA GLY A 94 -38.51 2.03 15.58
C GLY A 94 -37.87 0.89 14.79
N GLN A 95 -38.66 0.11 14.06
CA GLN A 95 -38.19 -0.95 13.18
C GLN A 95 -37.37 -0.40 12.03
N ILE A 96 -37.75 0.74 11.42
CA ILE A 96 -36.95 1.38 10.38
C ILE A 96 -35.57 1.82 10.92
N VAL A 97 -35.53 2.39 12.13
CA VAL A 97 -34.26 2.75 12.79
C VAL A 97 -33.43 1.49 13.08
N THR A 98 -34.06 0.42 13.56
CA THR A 98 -33.40 -0.87 13.78
C THR A 98 -32.82 -1.41 12.49
N VAL A 99 -33.59 -1.48 11.39
CA VAL A 99 -33.10 -1.92 10.07
C VAL A 99 -31.88 -1.11 9.66
N SER A 100 -31.97 0.22 9.72
CA SER A 100 -30.87 1.10 9.33
C SER A 100 -29.60 0.83 10.14
N LEU A 101 -29.71 0.74 11.47
CA LEU A 101 -28.57 0.50 12.35
C LEU A 101 -27.99 -0.91 12.13
N THR A 102 -28.85 -1.93 12.06
CA THR A 102 -28.40 -3.31 11.84
C THR A 102 -27.76 -3.49 10.48
N ALA A 103 -28.26 -2.82 9.43
CA ALA A 103 -27.67 -2.86 8.09
C ALA A 103 -26.28 -2.20 8.07
N THR A 104 -26.13 -1.04 8.71
CA THR A 104 -24.81 -0.39 8.81
C THR A 104 -23.81 -1.23 9.60
N LEU A 105 -24.25 -1.88 10.70
CA LEU A 105 -23.37 -2.74 11.49
C LEU A 105 -23.02 -4.03 10.73
N ALA A 106 -24.01 -4.64 10.07
CA ALA A 106 -23.82 -5.86 9.30
C ALA A 106 -22.93 -5.64 8.08
N SER A 107 -23.04 -4.50 7.39
CA SER A 107 -22.19 -4.17 6.25
C SER A 107 -20.70 -4.10 6.61
N VAL A 108 -20.35 -3.64 7.82
CA VAL A 108 -18.96 -3.63 8.31
C VAL A 108 -18.45 -5.05 8.60
N GLY A 109 -19.34 -5.95 9.03
CA GLY A 109 -19.01 -7.34 9.34
C GLY A 109 -19.08 -8.28 8.13
N ALA A 110 -19.57 -7.83 6.98
CA ALA A 110 -19.70 -8.64 5.78
C ALA A 110 -18.33 -8.91 5.16
N ALA A 111 -18.08 -10.16 4.79
CA ALA A 111 -16.85 -10.52 4.08
C ALA A 111 -16.88 -9.95 2.65
N SER A 112 -15.73 -9.47 2.16
CA SER A 112 -15.55 -8.88 0.81
C SER A 112 -15.50 -9.93 -0.32
N ILE A 113 -16.35 -10.95 -0.22
CA ILE A 113 -16.46 -12.09 -1.15
C ILE A 113 -17.88 -12.14 -1.74
N PRO A 114 -18.05 -12.76 -2.93
CA PRO A 114 -19.35 -12.86 -3.55
C PRO A 114 -20.39 -13.57 -2.66
N SER A 115 -21.64 -13.13 -2.74
CA SER A 115 -22.79 -13.71 -2.01
C SER A 115 -22.72 -13.65 -0.47
N ALA A 116 -21.74 -12.98 0.13
CA ALA A 116 -21.68 -12.79 1.58
C ALA A 116 -22.90 -12.04 2.15
N GLY A 117 -23.50 -11.15 1.34
CA GLY A 117 -24.65 -10.32 1.74
C GLY A 117 -25.94 -11.08 2.06
N LEU A 118 -26.09 -12.34 1.63
CA LEU A 118 -27.28 -13.13 1.95
C LEU A 118 -27.29 -13.60 3.41
N VAL A 119 -26.12 -13.84 4.00
CA VAL A 119 -25.99 -14.27 5.40
C VAL A 119 -26.31 -13.11 6.35
N THR A 120 -25.80 -11.92 6.04
CA THR A 120 -26.09 -10.70 6.80
C THR A 120 -27.55 -10.27 6.65
N MET A 121 -28.17 -10.51 5.49
CA MET A 121 -29.60 -10.30 5.29
C MET A 121 -30.46 -11.11 6.26
N LEU A 122 -30.11 -12.39 6.50
CA LEU A 122 -30.81 -13.25 7.47
C LEU A 122 -30.76 -12.64 8.89
N LEU A 123 -29.60 -12.13 9.29
CA LEU A 123 -29.43 -11.46 10.58
C LEU A 123 -30.35 -10.24 10.72
N ILE A 124 -30.52 -9.46 9.66
CA ILE A 124 -31.36 -8.26 9.70
C ILE A 124 -32.84 -8.63 9.78
N LEU A 125 -33.31 -9.58 8.97
CA LEU A 125 -34.71 -10.03 9.01
C LEU A 125 -35.07 -10.60 10.39
N THR A 126 -34.19 -11.42 10.97
CA THR A 126 -34.38 -11.95 12.32
C THR A 126 -34.40 -10.86 13.38
N ALA A 127 -33.56 -9.81 13.26
CA ALA A 127 -33.54 -8.70 14.20
C ALA A 127 -34.84 -7.89 14.23
N VAL A 128 -35.56 -7.79 13.11
CA VAL A 128 -36.85 -7.07 13.03
C VAL A 128 -38.08 -7.98 13.05
N GLY A 129 -37.88 -9.29 13.19
CA GLY A 129 -38.96 -10.29 13.29
C GLY A 129 -39.68 -10.57 11.97
N LEU A 130 -39.01 -10.38 10.83
CA LEU A 130 -39.57 -10.68 9.51
C LEU A 130 -39.35 -12.15 9.10
N PRO A 131 -40.24 -12.74 8.27
CA PRO A 131 -40.07 -14.10 7.77
C PRO A 131 -38.77 -14.24 6.97
N THR A 132 -37.97 -15.25 7.30
CA THR A 132 -36.67 -15.50 6.66
C THR A 132 -36.78 -16.39 5.42
N GLU A 133 -37.94 -17.02 5.22
CA GLU A 133 -38.24 -17.87 4.06
C GLU A 133 -38.24 -17.09 2.72
N ASP A 134 -38.52 -15.79 2.79
CA ASP A 134 -38.54 -14.89 1.63
C ASP A 134 -37.15 -14.48 1.13
N ILE A 135 -36.07 -14.86 1.82
CA ILE A 135 -34.70 -14.68 1.30
C ILE A 135 -34.52 -15.39 -0.05
N SER A 136 -35.26 -16.48 -0.28
CA SER A 136 -35.25 -17.22 -1.54
C SER A 136 -35.55 -16.34 -2.78
N LEU A 137 -36.42 -15.32 -2.64
CA LEU A 137 -36.66 -14.34 -3.71
C LEU A 137 -35.43 -13.48 -4.01
N LEU A 138 -34.68 -13.10 -2.97
CA LEU A 138 -33.45 -12.31 -3.12
C LEU A 138 -32.34 -13.12 -3.78
N VAL A 139 -32.23 -14.42 -3.47
CA VAL A 139 -31.23 -15.32 -4.07
C VAL A 139 -31.34 -15.33 -5.61
N ALA A 140 -32.55 -15.29 -6.15
CA ALA A 140 -32.78 -15.30 -7.60
C ALA A 140 -32.18 -14.08 -8.32
N VAL A 141 -32.07 -12.93 -7.64
CA VAL A 141 -31.56 -11.66 -8.18
C VAL A 141 -30.20 -11.26 -7.63
N ASP A 142 -29.72 -11.94 -6.58
CA ASP A 142 -28.47 -11.61 -5.87
C ASP A 142 -27.27 -11.62 -6.82
N TRP A 143 -27.23 -12.50 -7.82
CA TRP A 143 -26.13 -12.52 -8.79
C TRP A 143 -25.91 -11.14 -9.45
N LEU A 144 -26.97 -10.40 -9.77
CA LEU A 144 -26.85 -9.08 -10.39
C LEU A 144 -26.63 -7.99 -9.34
N LEU A 145 -27.39 -8.05 -8.25
CA LEU A 145 -27.32 -7.04 -7.19
C LEU A 145 -25.95 -7.05 -6.50
N ASP A 146 -25.36 -8.21 -6.27
CA ASP A 146 -24.03 -8.38 -5.68
C ASP A 146 -22.95 -7.63 -6.48
N ARG A 147 -22.99 -7.77 -7.81
CA ARG A 147 -22.09 -7.06 -8.72
C ARG A 147 -22.24 -5.54 -8.61
N MET A 148 -23.48 -5.06 -8.52
CA MET A 148 -23.75 -3.63 -8.36
C MET A 148 -23.25 -3.12 -6.99
N ARG A 149 -23.53 -3.85 -5.90
CA ARG A 149 -23.05 -3.51 -4.54
C ARG A 149 -21.53 -3.39 -4.51
N THR A 150 -20.83 -4.42 -4.98
CA THR A 150 -19.37 -4.45 -5.03
C THR A 150 -18.82 -3.29 -5.84
N SER A 151 -19.42 -3.01 -7.00
CA SER A 151 -18.97 -1.90 -7.84
C SER A 151 -19.11 -0.53 -7.15
N VAL A 152 -20.16 -0.34 -6.34
CA VAL A 152 -20.37 0.88 -5.56
C VAL A 152 -19.36 0.99 -4.41
N ASN A 153 -19.09 -0.11 -3.70
CA ASN A 153 -18.10 -0.14 -2.61
C ASN A 153 -16.71 0.26 -3.14
N VAL A 154 -16.25 -0.36 -4.24
CA VAL A 154 -14.95 -0.05 -4.86
C VAL A 154 -14.86 1.41 -5.33
N VAL A 155 -15.95 1.96 -5.87
CA VAL A 155 -16.03 3.37 -6.24
C VAL A 155 -15.97 4.27 -5.01
N GLY A 156 -16.66 3.90 -3.93
CA GLY A 156 -16.61 4.57 -2.63
C GLY A 156 -15.19 4.64 -2.08
N ASP A 157 -14.49 3.52 -2.02
CA ASP A 157 -13.10 3.43 -1.56
C ASP A 157 -12.17 4.32 -2.39
N SER A 158 -12.38 4.31 -3.71
CA SER A 158 -11.60 5.13 -4.65
C SER A 158 -11.81 6.62 -4.40
N PHE A 159 -13.07 7.08 -4.30
CA PHE A 159 -13.37 8.48 -3.98
C PHE A 159 -12.85 8.85 -2.59
N GLY A 160 -12.98 7.96 -1.61
CA GLY A 160 -12.44 8.13 -0.26
C GLY A 160 -10.92 8.36 -0.28
N ALA A 161 -10.16 7.52 -1.01
CA ALA A 161 -8.72 7.69 -1.18
C ALA A 161 -8.37 9.03 -1.81
N GLY A 162 -9.13 9.47 -2.83
CA GLY A 162 -8.94 10.79 -3.46
C GLY A 162 -9.21 11.96 -2.52
N ILE A 163 -10.24 11.85 -1.66
CA ILE A 163 -10.57 12.86 -0.64
C ILE A 163 -9.48 12.92 0.43
N VAL A 164 -9.08 11.77 0.99
CA VAL A 164 -8.02 11.69 2.01
C VAL A 164 -6.71 12.25 1.45
N TYR A 165 -6.34 11.90 0.22
CA TYR A 165 -5.15 12.45 -0.43
C TYR A 165 -5.20 13.97 -0.56
N HIS A 166 -6.37 14.54 -0.90
CA HIS A 166 -6.52 15.98 -0.98
C HIS A 166 -6.35 16.67 0.38
N LEU A 167 -6.92 16.09 1.45
CA LEU A 167 -6.88 16.65 2.79
C LEU A 167 -5.49 16.51 3.45
N SER A 168 -4.79 15.40 3.21
CA SER A 168 -3.47 15.11 3.80
C SER A 168 -2.30 15.63 2.97
N LYS A 169 -2.54 16.41 1.91
CA LYS A 169 -1.48 16.85 0.99
C LYS A 169 -0.38 17.66 1.69
N SER A 170 -0.74 18.58 2.59
CA SER A 170 0.22 19.38 3.35
C SER A 170 1.09 18.53 4.29
N GLU A 171 0.50 17.50 4.90
CA GLU A 171 1.22 16.57 5.78
C GLU A 171 2.21 15.72 4.99
N LEU A 172 1.80 15.21 3.82
CA LEU A 172 2.66 14.45 2.91
C LEU A 172 3.86 15.29 2.44
N ASP A 173 3.62 16.54 2.02
CA ASP A 173 4.68 17.46 1.59
C ASP A 173 5.67 17.76 2.73
N THR A 174 5.17 17.87 3.97
CA THR A 174 6.01 18.07 5.16
C THR A 174 6.89 16.85 5.43
N ILE A 175 6.31 15.65 5.39
CA ILE A 175 7.05 14.39 5.58
C ILE A 175 8.16 14.25 4.52
N ASP A 176 7.86 14.58 3.26
CA ASP A 176 8.83 14.52 2.17
C ASP A 176 9.98 15.51 2.36
N SER A 177 9.68 16.72 2.84
CA SER A 177 10.71 17.72 3.15
C SER A 177 11.62 17.27 4.29
N GLN A 178 11.07 16.67 5.35
CA GLN A 178 11.85 16.16 6.48
C GLN A 178 12.73 14.98 6.07
N HIS A 179 12.20 14.08 5.23
CA HIS A 179 12.95 12.93 4.75
C HIS A 179 14.16 13.36 3.91
N ARG A 180 13.97 14.32 2.98
CA ARG A 180 15.07 14.89 2.19
C ARG A 180 16.15 15.53 3.06
N VAL A 181 15.74 16.34 4.04
CA VAL A 181 16.69 16.97 4.97
C VAL A 181 17.47 15.92 5.77
N HIS A 182 16.82 14.84 6.19
CA HIS A 182 17.48 13.76 6.90
C HIS A 182 18.50 13.02 6.01
N GLU A 183 18.12 12.67 4.78
CA GLU A 183 19.01 12.03 3.80
C GLU A 183 20.23 12.93 3.48
N ASP A 184 20.02 14.24 3.29
CA ASP A 184 21.10 15.20 3.04
C ASP A 184 22.08 15.30 4.22
N ILE A 185 21.57 15.28 5.46
CA ILE A 185 22.39 15.28 6.68
C ILE A 185 23.20 13.97 6.80
N GLU A 186 22.58 12.82 6.51
CA GLU A 186 23.28 11.52 6.55
C GLU A 186 24.36 11.42 5.48
N MET A 187 24.08 11.86 4.24
CA MET A 187 25.08 11.92 3.18
C MET A 187 26.24 12.85 3.56
N THR A 188 25.95 14.03 4.12
CA THR A 188 27.00 14.98 4.54
C THR A 188 27.88 14.42 5.66
N LYS A 189 27.29 13.74 6.66
CA LYS A 189 28.05 13.06 7.71
C LYS A 189 28.94 11.96 7.14
N THR A 190 28.42 11.15 6.22
CA THR A 190 29.17 10.07 5.58
C THR A 190 30.33 10.61 4.76
N GLN A 191 30.11 11.69 4.01
CA GLN A 191 31.15 12.39 3.24
C GLN A 191 32.23 12.95 4.18
N SER A 192 31.83 13.62 5.27
CA SER A 192 32.77 14.15 6.26
C SER A 192 33.62 13.07 6.92
N ILE A 193 33.05 11.90 7.24
CA ILE A 193 33.79 10.76 7.81
C ILE A 193 34.79 10.20 6.78
N TYR A 194 34.37 10.09 5.52
CA TYR A 194 35.25 9.61 4.45
C TYR A 194 36.44 10.56 4.22
N ASP A 195 36.19 11.87 4.17
CA ASP A 195 37.22 12.88 3.98
C ASP A 195 38.20 12.92 5.17
N ASP A 196 37.71 12.76 6.40
CA ASP A 196 38.55 12.68 7.59
C ASP A 196 39.44 11.42 7.60
N MET A 197 38.89 10.25 7.23
CA MET A 197 39.68 9.02 7.06
C MET A 197 40.74 9.16 5.96
N LYS A 198 40.41 9.83 4.85
CA LYS A 198 41.35 10.08 3.76
C LYS A 198 42.49 11.00 4.21
N ASN A 199 42.17 12.08 4.90
CA ASN A 199 43.16 13.00 5.45
C ASN A 199 44.08 12.30 6.46
N HIS A 200 43.53 11.47 7.36
CA HIS A 200 44.34 10.66 8.28
C HIS A 200 45.27 9.67 7.56
N ARG A 201 44.80 9.05 6.47
CA ARG A 201 45.62 8.15 5.64
C ARG A 201 46.74 8.89 4.91
N GLU A 202 46.45 10.06 4.33
CA GLU A 202 47.46 10.90 3.67
C GLU A 202 48.47 11.46 4.66
N SER A 203 48.05 11.86 5.86
CA SER A 203 48.94 12.33 6.93
C SER A 203 49.91 11.21 7.37
N ASN A 204 49.42 9.98 7.52
CA ASN A 204 50.28 8.83 7.86
C ASN A 204 51.25 8.45 6.73
N SER A 205 50.84 8.52 5.47
CA SER A 205 51.75 8.32 4.33
C SER A 205 52.83 9.39 4.27
N ASN A 206 52.47 10.66 4.43
CA ASN A 206 53.44 11.76 4.43
C ASN A 206 54.42 11.65 5.60
N GLN A 207 53.96 11.23 6.78
CA GLN A 207 54.82 10.99 7.94
C GLN A 207 55.81 9.84 7.70
N CYS A 208 55.43 8.81 6.94
CA CYS A 208 56.33 7.74 6.52
C CYS A 208 57.37 8.21 5.48
N VAL A 209 57.01 9.15 4.59
CA VAL A 209 57.92 9.76 3.61
C VAL A 209 58.93 10.70 4.28
N TYR A 210 58.54 11.45 5.32
CA TYR A 210 59.49 12.25 6.11
C TYR A 210 60.38 11.40 7.04
N ALA A 211 59.89 10.25 7.52
CA ALA A 211 60.73 9.26 8.21
C ALA A 211 61.74 8.58 7.26
N ALA A 212 61.40 8.44 5.97
CA ALA A 212 62.28 7.87 4.95
C ALA A 212 63.46 8.78 4.55
N HIS A 213 63.51 10.04 4.99
CA HIS A 213 64.68 10.89 4.77
C HIS A 213 65.84 10.64 5.76
N ASN A 214 65.75 9.59 6.59
CA ASN A 214 66.89 9.07 7.36
C ASN A 214 67.00 7.53 7.39
N SER A 215 66.23 6.79 6.60
CA SER A 215 66.39 5.34 6.48
C SER A 215 65.71 4.79 5.23
N VAL A 216 66.49 4.14 4.36
CA VAL A 216 66.03 3.29 3.26
C VAL A 216 65.65 1.93 3.85
N ILE A 217 64.39 1.52 3.70
CA ILE A 217 63.93 0.16 3.99
C ILE A 217 63.87 -0.59 2.66
N VAL A 218 64.64 -1.66 2.54
CA VAL A 218 64.57 -2.65 1.45
C VAL A 218 63.69 -3.80 1.93
N ASP A 219 62.76 -4.19 1.05
CA ASP A 219 61.76 -5.24 1.24
C ASP A 219 62.37 -6.62 1.54
N GLU A 220 61.60 -7.50 2.18
CA GLU A 220 61.98 -8.77 2.82
C GLU A 220 62.87 -9.71 1.96
N CYS A 221 64.18 -9.49 1.99
CA CYS A 221 65.17 -10.51 1.63
C CYS A 221 66.17 -10.70 2.76
N LYS A 222 66.05 -11.85 3.44
CA LYS A 222 67.00 -12.28 4.46
C LYS A 222 68.31 -12.69 3.78
N VAL A 223 69.23 -11.75 3.65
CA VAL A 223 70.59 -12.00 3.14
C VAL A 223 71.55 -12.20 4.32
N THR A 224 72.07 -13.40 4.47
CA THR A 224 73.23 -13.67 5.35
C THR A 224 74.51 -13.38 4.57
N LEU A 225 75.25 -12.35 4.98
CA LEU A 225 76.56 -12.04 4.41
C LEU A 225 77.62 -12.98 4.99
N ALA A 226 78.21 -13.85 4.16
CA ALA A 226 79.49 -14.48 4.46
C ALA A 226 80.63 -13.57 3.99
N ALA A 227 81.67 -13.43 4.81
CA ALA A 227 82.82 -12.61 4.51
C ALA A 227 83.62 -13.14 3.31
N ASN A 228 84.18 -12.19 2.56
CA ASN A 228 85.10 -12.28 1.43
C ASN A 228 84.49 -12.41 0.03
N GLY A 229 84.81 -11.38 -0.77
CA GLY A 229 84.25 -11.11 -2.07
C GLY A 229 84.41 -12.24 -3.09
N LYS A 230 83.27 -12.62 -3.65
CA LYS A 230 83.04 -12.83 -5.08
C LYS A 230 81.52 -12.90 -5.31
N SER A 231 81.10 -12.45 -6.48
CA SER A 231 79.71 -12.28 -6.91
C SER A 231 78.85 -13.54 -6.71
N ALA A 232 77.65 -13.38 -6.15
CA ALA A 232 76.65 -14.44 -6.09
C ALA A 232 75.54 -14.18 -7.12
N ASP A 233 75.30 -15.20 -7.93
CA ASP A 233 74.29 -15.34 -8.97
C ASP A 233 72.87 -15.44 -8.39
N CYS A 234 71.86 -15.03 -9.16
CA CYS A 234 70.47 -15.00 -8.73
C CYS A 234 69.67 -16.12 -9.41
N SER A 235 69.07 -17.03 -8.63
CA SER A 235 68.13 -18.05 -9.11
C SER A 235 66.76 -17.82 -8.47
N VAL A 236 65.70 -17.82 -9.28
CA VAL A 236 64.30 -17.67 -8.84
C VAL A 236 63.65 -19.06 -8.83
N GLU A 237 63.10 -19.49 -7.70
CA GLU A 237 62.10 -20.56 -7.64
C GLU A 237 60.71 -19.93 -7.45
N GLU A 238 59.78 -20.25 -8.35
CA GLU A 238 58.36 -19.89 -8.23
C GLU A 238 57.62 -20.92 -7.37
N GLU A 239 56.78 -20.45 -6.43
CA GLU A 239 55.91 -21.31 -5.63
C GLU A 239 54.54 -21.58 -6.28
N PRO A 240 53.89 -22.73 -5.96
CA PRO A 240 52.92 -23.36 -6.82
C PRO A 240 51.54 -23.47 -6.15
N TRP A 241 50.55 -22.66 -6.57
CA TRP A 241 49.15 -23.06 -6.40
C TRP A 241 48.18 -22.31 -7.35
N LYS A 242 48.03 -22.84 -8.58
CA LYS A 242 46.76 -22.84 -9.32
C LYS A 242 46.71 -24.06 -10.24
N ARG A 243 45.96 -25.09 -9.84
CA ARG A 243 45.39 -26.06 -10.78
C ARG A 243 44.02 -26.50 -10.29
N GLU A 244 43.00 -25.98 -10.96
CA GLU A 244 41.65 -26.54 -10.95
C GLU A 244 41.25 -26.71 -12.43
N LYS A 245 41.04 -27.97 -12.82
CA LYS A 245 40.32 -28.44 -14.01
C LYS A 245 39.53 -29.66 -13.57
#